data_AF-A0A2K3KL68-F1
#
_entry.id   AF-A0A2K3KL68-F1
#
_cell.length_a   1.000
_cell.length_b   1.000
_cell.length_c   1.000
_cell.angle_alpha   90.00
_cell.angle_beta   90.00
_cell.angle_gamma   90.00
#
_symmetry.space_group_name_H-M   'P 1'
#
loop_
_entity.id
_entity.type
_entity.pdbx_description
1 polymer ?
#
loop_
_entity_poly.entity_id
_entity_poly.type
_entity_poly.pdbx_seq_one_letter_code
_entity_poly.pdbx_strand_id
1 'polypeptide(L)' 'MVDGLPVLKEIEYKCEDCLTGKQHREGIPKQAMWRANERLELVHSDICGPINPTSNGGN' A
#
# COMPACT_ATOMS: atom_id res chain seq x y z
N MET A 1 -0.84 10.36 28.65
CA MET A 1 -0.32 11.56 27.96
C MET A 1 1.16 11.64 28.28
N VAL A 2 1.99 12.12 27.35
CA VAL A 2 3.46 12.15 27.51
C VAL A 2 3.88 13.58 27.82
N ASP A 3 4.54 13.79 28.95
CA ASP A 3 5.09 15.10 29.35
C ASP A 3 6.56 15.23 28.90
N GLY A 4 6.97 16.42 28.45
CA GLY A 4 8.36 16.75 28.15
C GLY A 4 8.79 16.71 26.68
N LEU A 5 7.87 16.52 25.73
CA LEU A 5 8.20 16.70 24.31
C LEU A 5 8.40 18.19 23.98
N PRO A 6 9.44 18.54 23.20
CA PRO A 6 9.64 19.91 22.75
C PRO A 6 8.50 20.34 21.82
N VAL A 7 8.11 21.61 21.92
CA VAL A 7 7.14 22.20 20.98
C VAL A 7 7.80 22.23 19.60
N LEU A 8 7.37 21.33 18.72
CA LEU A 8 7.77 21.36 17.32
C LEU A 8 7.15 22.61 16.68
N LYS A 9 7.99 23.54 16.25
CA LYS A 9 7.53 24.65 15.40
C LYS A 9 7.15 24.08 14.05
N GLU A 10 5.97 24.40 13.57
CA GLU A 10 5.61 24.11 12.19
C GLU A 10 6.58 24.85 11.27
N ILE A 11 7.31 24.09 10.46
CA ILE A 11 8.19 24.63 9.44
C ILE A 11 7.32 24.84 8.21
N GLU A 12 7.07 26.09 7.80
CA GLU A 12 6.34 26.41 6.56
C GLU A 12 7.08 25.94 5.29
N TYR A 13 8.38 25.64 5.41
CA TYR A 13 9.17 25.08 4.32
C TYR A 13 8.76 23.64 4.04
N LYS A 14 7.98 23.46 2.98
CA LYS A 14 7.64 22.15 2.44
C LYS A 14 8.74 21.75 1.44
N CYS A 15 9.42 20.64 1.71
CA CYS A 15 10.40 20.08 0.78
C CYS A 15 9.66 19.53 -0.45
N GLU A 16 10.01 20.03 -1.63
CA GLU A 16 9.40 19.65 -2.92
C GLU A 16 9.56 18.15 -3.22
N ASP A 17 10.75 17.60 -2.96
CA ASP A 17 11.02 16.16 -3.11
C ASP A 17 10.17 15.32 -2.15
N CYS A 18 9.96 15.81 -0.91
CA CYS A 18 9.09 15.15 0.06
C CYS A 18 7.63 15.19 -0.38
N LEU A 19 7.15 16.31 -0.94
CA LEU A 19 5.78 16.41 -1.43
C LEU A 19 5.54 15.47 -2.62
N THR A 20 6.54 15.32 -3.49
CA THR A 20 6.47 14.45 -4.66
C THR A 20 6.59 12.97 -4.28
N GLY A 21 7.55 12.62 -3.41
CA GLY A 21 7.81 11.23 -3.01
C GLY A 21 6.90 10.71 -1.89
N LYS A 22 6.38 11.60 -1.04
CA LYS A 22 5.38 11.31 0.00
C LYS A 22 4.02 11.90 -0.36
N GLN A 23 3.68 11.94 -1.65
CA GLN A 23 2.29 12.18 -2.00
C GLN A 23 1.46 11.12 -1.27
N HIS A 24 0.64 11.57 -0.31
CA HIS A 24 -0.30 10.70 0.37
C HIS A 24 -1.19 10.14 -0.74
N ARG A 25 -1.02 8.84 -1.05
CA ARG A 25 -1.92 8.17 -1.98
C ARG A 25 -3.33 8.49 -1.49
N GLU A 26 -4.18 9.02 -2.37
CA GLU A 26 -5.60 9.17 -2.06
C GLU A 26 -6.06 7.92 -1.32
N GLY A 27 -6.77 8.12 -0.21
CA GLY A 27 -7.10 7.03 0.69
C GLY A 27 -7.72 5.90 -0.11
N ILE A 28 -7.07 4.73 -0.13
CA ILE A 28 -7.58 3.60 -0.89
C ILE A 28 -8.97 3.28 -0.30
N PRO A 29 -10.04 3.27 -1.12
CA PRO A 29 -11.36 2.92 -0.62
C PRO A 29 -11.29 1.58 0.11
N LYS A 30 -11.83 1.54 1.33
CA LYS A 30 -11.83 0.32 2.16
C LYS A 30 -12.65 -0.81 1.54
N GLN A 31 -13.47 -0.49 0.54
CA GLN A 31 -14.36 -1.41 -0.13
C GLN A 31 -14.33 -1.15 -1.64
N ALA A 32 -14.46 -2.21 -2.42
CA ALA A 32 -14.62 -2.11 -3.86
C ALA A 32 -15.97 -1.46 -4.19
N MET A 33 -16.00 -0.61 -5.21
CA MET A 33 -17.23 0.04 -5.70
C MET A 33 -18.21 -0.94 -6.35
N TRP A 34 -17.74 -2.14 -6.69
CA TRP A 34 -18.51 -3.14 -7.42
C TRP A 34 -18.11 -4.55 -6.98
N ARG A 35 -19.08 -5.47 -7.05
CA ARG A 35 -18.95 -6.89 -6.73
C ARG A 35 -19.78 -7.71 -7.71
N ALA A 36 -19.31 -8.91 -8.03
CA ALA A 36 -20.07 -9.90 -8.80
C ALA A 36 -21.39 -10.28 -8.09
N ASN A 37 -22.46 -10.35 -8.86
CA ASN A 37 -23.78 -10.84 -8.48
C ASN A 37 -24.03 -12.27 -8.98
N GLU A 38 -23.37 -12.66 -10.07
CA GLU A 38 -23.51 -13.98 -10.68
C GLU A 38 -22.23 -14.83 -10.58
N ARG A 39 -22.38 -16.14 -10.72
CA ARG A 39 -21.24 -17.06 -10.69
C ARG A 39 -20.31 -16.76 -11.85
N LEU A 40 -19.01 -16.64 -11.54
CA LEU A 40 -17.93 -16.40 -12.50
C LEU A 40 -17.98 -15.03 -13.21
N GLU A 41 -18.78 -14.07 -12.71
CA GLU A 41 -18.84 -12.71 -13.28
C GLU A 41 -17.56 -11.90 -13.03
N LEU A 42 -16.78 -12.25 -12.00
CA LEU A 42 -15.50 -11.62 -11.67
C LEU A 42 -14.44 -12.67 -11.34
N VAL A 43 -13.33 -12.65 -12.08
CA VAL A 43 -12.15 -13.50 -11.85
C VAL A 43 -10.97 -12.62 -11.48
N HIS A 44 -10.39 -12.85 -10.30
CA HIS A 44 -9.13 -12.22 -9.89
C HIS A 44 -7.99 -13.15 -10.24
N SER A 45 -7.08 -12.70 -11.11
CA SER A 45 -5.85 -13.41 -11.46
C SER A 45 -4.66 -12.52 -11.19
N ASP A 46 -3.60 -13.10 -10.65
CA ASP A 46 -2.33 -12.41 -10.47
C ASP A 46 -1.22 -13.19 -11.18
N ILE A 47 -0.23 -12.48 -11.67
CA ILE A 47 0.95 -13.07 -12.30
C ILE A 47 2.04 -13.12 -11.25
N CYS A 48 2.45 -14.33 -10.89
CA CYS A 48 3.64 -14.50 -10.08
C CYS A 48 4.89 -14.27 -10.95
N GLY A 49 5.81 -13.44 -10.45
CA GLY A 49 7.11 -13.19 -11.06
C GLY A 49 8.01 -14.44 -11.09
N PRO A 50 9.22 -14.34 -11.66
CA PRO A 50 10.05 -15.49 -12.01
C PRO A 50 10.23 -16.44 -10.83
N ILE A 51 9.61 -17.62 -10.96
CA ILE A 51 9.76 -18.70 -10.01
C ILE A 51 11.13 -19.32 -10.29
N ASN A 52 12.04 -19.27 -9.32
CA ASN A 52 13.25 -20.09 -9.34
C ASN A 52 12.87 -21.46 -8.78
N PRO A 53 12.68 -22.51 -9.60
CA PRO A 53 12.29 -23.80 -9.06
C PRO A 53 13.48 -24.40 -8.29
N THR A 54 13.32 -24.64 -7.00
CA THR A 54 14.00 -25.77 -6.36
C THR A 54 12.92 -26.78 -6.00
N SER A 55 12.96 -27.91 -6.70
CA SER A 55 12.01 -29.00 -6.60
C SER A 55 12.68 -30.22 -5.97
N ASN A 56 11.84 -31.03 -5.32
CA ASN A 56 12.11 -32.18 -4.47
C ASN A 56 12.79 -31.83 -3.14
N GLY A 57 11.95 -31.66 -2.11
CA GLY A 57 12.32 -31.35 -0.73
C GLY A 57 13.47 -32.21 -0.20
N GLY A 58 14.42 -31.55 0.44
CA GLY A 58 15.48 -32.19 1.21
C GLY A 58 14.97 -32.61 2.58
N ASN A 59 15.37 -33.82 3.01
CA ASN A 59 15.22 -34.36 4.36
C ASN A 59 15.83 -33.44 5.43
#